data_AF-A0A6A7LWF3-F1
#
_entry.id   AF-A0A6A7LWF3-F1
#
_cell.length_a   1.000
_cell.length_b   1.000
_cell.length_c   1.000
_cell.angle_alpha   90.00
_cell.angle_beta   90.00
_cell.angle_gamma   90.00
#
_symmetry.space_group_name_H-M   'P 1'
#
loop_
_entity.id
_entity.type
_entity.pdbx_description
1 polymer ?
#
loop_
_entity_poly.entity_id
_entity_poly.type
_entity_poly.pdbx_seq_one_letter_code
_entity_poly.pdbx_strand_id
1 'polypeptide(L)'
;MDAHRSVEYDVRVDGREKVTGAARYASDIARSDMLYAKALRSPLPHARIVSIDASRARALPGVHAVLTAADLPAYRLGRSMRDMPILAREKVRF
;
A
#
# COMPACT_ATOMS: atom_id res chain seq x y z
N MET A 1 12.46 -41.49 -35.16
CA MET A 1 11.44 -40.46 -35.46
C MET A 1 10.68 -40.26 -34.16
N ASP A 2 11.28 -39.53 -33.23
CA ASP A 2 10.76 -39.36 -31.87
C ASP A 2 9.63 -38.32 -31.90
N ALA A 3 8.43 -38.76 -31.58
CA ALA A 3 7.28 -37.89 -31.44
C ALA A 3 7.50 -36.99 -30.22
N HIS A 4 7.73 -35.70 -30.46
CA HIS A 4 7.63 -34.68 -29.43
C HIS A 4 6.24 -34.77 -28.80
N ARG A 5 6.17 -35.35 -27.60
CA ARG A 5 4.98 -35.36 -26.75
C ARG A 5 4.64 -33.90 -26.46
N SER A 6 3.59 -33.39 -27.12
CA SER A 6 3.03 -32.08 -26.80
C SER A 6 2.72 -32.08 -25.31
N VAL A 7 3.39 -31.22 -24.56
CA VAL A 7 2.99 -30.91 -23.18
C VAL A 7 1.54 -30.48 -23.27
N GLU A 8 0.64 -31.26 -22.69
CA GLU A 8 -0.77 -30.91 -22.59
C GLU A 8 -0.81 -29.59 -21.83
N TYR A 9 -1.20 -28.49 -22.50
CA TYR A 9 -1.28 -27.18 -21.86
C TYR A 9 -2.45 -27.21 -20.89
N ASP A 10 -2.16 -27.56 -19.65
CA ASP A 10 -3.14 -27.52 -18.57
C ASP A 10 -3.73 -26.12 -18.48
N VAL A 11 -5.05 -26.04 -18.41
CA VAL A 11 -5.76 -24.77 -18.36
C VAL A 11 -5.41 -24.12 -17.03
N ARG A 12 -4.99 -22.85 -17.07
CA ARG A 12 -4.71 -22.09 -15.84
C ARG A 12 -5.89 -22.18 -14.88
N VAL A 13 -5.64 -22.69 -13.68
CA VAL A 13 -6.65 -22.86 -12.62
C VAL A 13 -7.44 -21.58 -12.31
N ASP A 14 -6.80 -20.41 -12.44
CA ASP A 14 -7.38 -19.10 -12.20
C ASP A 14 -7.89 -18.40 -13.47
N GLY A 15 -7.76 -19.05 -14.64
CA GLY A 15 -7.97 -18.43 -15.94
C GLY A 15 -9.39 -17.96 -16.16
N ARG A 16 -10.37 -18.84 -15.90
CA ARG A 16 -11.79 -18.56 -16.12
C ARG A 16 -12.27 -17.36 -15.29
N GLU A 17 -11.95 -17.31 -14.01
CA GLU A 17 -12.40 -16.22 -13.12
C GLU A 17 -11.80 -14.88 -13.53
N LYS A 18 -10.54 -14.87 -13.98
CA LYS A 18 -9.86 -13.66 -14.45
C LYS A 18 -10.45 -13.10 -15.73
N VAL A 19 -10.72 -13.96 -16.74
CA VAL A 19 -11.24 -13.49 -18.04
C VAL A 19 -12.73 -13.14 -18.00
N THR A 20 -13.45 -13.62 -17.00
CA THR A 20 -14.88 -13.30 -16.81
C THR A 20 -15.12 -12.12 -15.88
N GLY A 21 -14.09 -11.62 -15.19
CA GLY A 21 -14.24 -10.63 -14.13
C GLY A 21 -14.85 -11.17 -12.83
N ALA A 22 -14.98 -12.50 -12.70
CA ALA A 22 -15.48 -13.13 -11.48
C ALA A 22 -14.42 -13.19 -10.36
N ALA A 23 -13.13 -13.09 -10.70
CA ALA A 23 -12.05 -13.02 -9.72
C ALA A 23 -12.16 -11.75 -8.89
N ARG A 24 -12.17 -11.88 -7.55
CA ARG A 24 -12.20 -10.75 -6.62
C ARG A 24 -10.81 -10.40 -6.12
N TYR A 25 -10.43 -9.14 -6.27
CA TYR A 25 -9.19 -8.56 -5.75
C TYR A 25 -9.47 -7.68 -4.53
N ALA A 26 -8.41 -7.22 -3.86
CA ALA A 26 -8.52 -6.44 -2.63
C ALA A 26 -9.38 -5.16 -2.80
N SER A 27 -9.34 -4.54 -3.97
CA SER A 27 -10.17 -3.36 -4.30
C SER A 27 -11.66 -3.65 -4.46
N ASP A 28 -12.04 -4.91 -4.70
CA ASP A 28 -13.42 -5.32 -4.96
C ASP A 28 -14.14 -5.72 -3.65
N ILE A 29 -13.47 -5.51 -2.52
CA ILE A 29 -14.00 -5.77 -1.18
C ILE A 29 -14.54 -4.45 -0.64
N ALA A 30 -15.84 -4.41 -0.37
CA ALA A 30 -16.50 -3.32 0.34
C ALA A 30 -17.17 -3.84 1.62
N ARG A 31 -17.12 -3.06 2.70
CA ARG A 31 -17.82 -3.33 3.97
C ARG A 31 -18.48 -2.05 4.46
N SER A 32 -19.58 -2.18 5.21
CA SER A 32 -20.36 -1.06 5.76
C SER A 32 -19.51 -0.08 6.56
N ASP A 33 -18.59 -0.59 7.38
CA ASP A 33 -17.81 0.21 8.34
C ASP A 33 -16.35 0.40 7.90
N MET A 34 -16.08 0.27 6.60
CA MET A 34 -14.73 0.41 6.06
C MET A 34 -14.27 1.87 6.08
N LEU A 35 -13.11 2.12 6.69
CA LEU A 35 -12.42 3.40 6.57
C LEU A 35 -11.62 3.45 5.27
N TYR A 36 -11.56 4.64 4.67
CA TYR A 36 -10.70 4.94 3.54
C TYR A 36 -9.46 5.69 4.02
N ALA A 37 -8.30 5.37 3.45
CA ALA A 37 -7.04 5.99 3.80
C ALA A 37 -6.42 6.73 2.61
N LYS A 38 -5.72 7.82 2.88
CA LYS A 38 -4.93 8.57 1.90
C LYS A 38 -3.57 8.92 2.50
N ALA A 39 -2.51 8.72 1.73
CA ALA A 39 -1.16 9.10 2.12
C ALA A 39 -0.84 10.52 1.60
N LEU A 40 -0.45 11.42 2.51
CA LEU A 40 0.21 12.67 2.15
C LEU A 40 1.70 12.39 1.95
N ARG A 41 2.24 12.76 0.79
CA ARG A 41 3.66 12.58 0.45
C ARG A 41 4.37 13.93 0.40
N SER A 42 5.68 13.88 0.56
CA SER A 42 6.52 15.07 0.37
C SER A 42 6.40 15.58 -1.07
N PRO A 43 6.30 16.91 -1.26
CA PRO A 43 6.44 17.52 -2.58
C PRO A 43 7.91 17.71 -2.98
N LEU A 44 8.84 17.50 -2.06
CA LEU A 44 10.29 17.67 -2.26
C LEU A 44 10.98 16.30 -2.27
N PRO A 45 11.96 16.07 -3.16
CA PRO A 45 12.68 14.80 -3.24
C PRO A 45 13.61 14.57 -2.05
N HIS A 46 14.06 15.63 -1.37
CA HIS A 46 14.94 15.49 -0.21
C HIS A 46 14.85 16.72 0.69
N ALA A 47 14.44 16.55 1.93
CA ALA A 47 14.22 17.65 2.87
C ALA A 47 14.31 17.18 4.32
N ARG A 48 14.56 18.10 5.25
CA ARG A 48 14.37 17.85 6.68
C ARG A 48 12.93 18.17 7.05
N ILE A 49 12.28 17.28 7.80
CA ILE A 49 10.96 17.49 8.37
C ILE A 49 11.16 18.29 9.65
N VAL A 50 10.81 19.58 9.63
CA VAL A 50 10.90 20.45 10.80
C VAL A 50 9.72 20.25 11.73
N SER A 51 8.51 20.22 11.16
CA SER A 51 7.26 20.03 11.89
C SER A 51 6.19 19.46 10.96
N ILE A 52 5.18 18.84 11.56
CA ILE A 52 3.94 18.41 10.90
C ILE A 52 2.79 18.91 11.78
N ASP A 53 1.97 19.81 11.24
CA ASP A 53 0.71 20.21 11.88
C ASP A 53 -0.46 19.52 11.17
N ALA A 54 -1.09 18.58 11.89
CA ALA A 54 -2.23 17.81 11.42
C ALA A 54 -3.57 18.32 12.00
N SER A 55 -3.56 19.42 12.76
CA SER A 55 -4.74 19.92 13.51
C SER A 55 -5.96 20.12 12.60
N ARG A 56 -5.78 20.84 11.49
CA ARG A 56 -6.84 21.13 10.52
C ARG A 56 -7.44 19.86 9.93
N ALA A 57 -6.60 18.88 9.57
CA ALA A 57 -7.07 17.62 9.00
C ALA A 57 -7.86 16.79 10.02
N ARG A 58 -7.40 16.76 11.29
CA ARG A 58 -8.10 16.07 12.39
C ARG A 58 -9.47 16.67 12.71
N ALA A 59 -9.67 17.95 12.43
CA ALA A 59 -10.93 18.65 12.70
C ALA A 59 -11.99 18.50 11.60
N LEU A 60 -11.65 17.93 10.43
CA LEU A 60 -12.59 17.79 9.33
C LEU A 60 -13.67 16.73 9.64
N PRO A 61 -14.96 17.02 9.37
CA PRO A 61 -16.02 16.01 9.46
C PRO A 61 -15.70 14.78 8.61
N GLY A 62 -15.89 13.59 9.18
CA GLY A 62 -15.64 12.31 8.51
C GLY A 62 -14.19 11.82 8.56
N VAL A 63 -13.24 12.61 9.09
CA VAL A 63 -11.88 12.12 9.35
C VAL A 63 -11.87 11.32 10.65
N HIS A 64 -11.61 10.02 10.53
CA HIS A 64 -11.48 9.14 11.68
C HIS A 64 -10.15 9.32 12.42
N ALA A 65 -9.04 9.43 11.68
CA ALA A 65 -7.71 9.58 12.25
C ALA A 65 -6.73 10.27 11.27
N VAL A 66 -5.73 10.96 11.82
CA VAL A 66 -4.56 11.43 11.08
C VAL A 66 -3.30 10.98 11.81
N LEU A 67 -2.62 10.01 11.22
CA LEU A 67 -1.43 9.38 11.77
C LEU A 67 -0.15 9.99 11.17
N THR A 68 0.82 10.22 12.03
CA THR A 68 2.17 10.68 11.70
C THR A 68 3.18 9.65 12.19
N ALA A 69 4.47 9.84 11.88
CA ALA A 69 5.51 8.97 12.41
C ALA A 69 5.59 8.99 13.96
N ALA A 70 5.05 10.01 14.64
CA ALA A 70 5.01 10.09 16.10
C ALA A 70 4.01 9.09 16.72
N ASP A 71 2.99 8.69 15.97
CA ASP A 71 1.95 7.75 16.41
C ASP A 71 2.36 6.28 16.22
N LEU A 72 3.57 6.03 15.69
CA LEU A 72 4.06 4.71 15.33
C LEU A 72 5.35 4.35 16.08
N PRO A 73 5.58 3.05 16.35
CA PRO A 73 6.87 2.58 16.85
C PRO A 73 7.98 2.88 15.83
N ALA A 74 9.22 3.02 16.32
CA ALA A 74 10.40 3.34 15.51
C ALA A 74 10.92 2.14 14.68
N TYR A 75 10.01 1.36 14.09
CA TYR A 75 10.36 0.23 13.24
C TYR A 75 10.83 0.68 11.87
N ARG A 76 11.74 -0.12 11.30
CA ARG A 76 12.24 0.04 9.95
C ARG A 76 11.90 -1.18 9.11
N LEU A 77 11.44 -0.91 7.92
CA LEU A 77 11.03 -1.84 6.87
C LEU A 77 12.14 -1.99 5.83
N GLY A 78 12.03 -3.06 5.06
CA GLY A 78 12.85 -3.35 3.90
C GLY A 78 13.30 -4.82 3.87
N ARG A 79 13.37 -5.39 2.67
CA ARG A 79 13.56 -6.83 2.46
C ARG A 79 15.00 -7.27 2.79
N SER A 80 15.98 -6.56 2.23
CA SER A 80 17.41 -6.87 2.42
C SER A 80 18.07 -5.96 3.45
N MET A 81 17.62 -4.72 3.57
CA MET A 81 18.10 -3.73 4.54
C MET A 81 16.89 -3.09 5.23
N ARG A 82 16.98 -2.88 6.56
CA ARG A 82 15.92 -2.26 7.35
C ARG A 82 16.22 -0.79 7.63
N ASP A 83 16.09 0.06 6.62
CA ASP A 83 16.43 1.49 6.65
C ASP A 83 15.24 2.43 6.40
N MET A 84 14.12 1.89 5.89
CA MET A 84 12.93 2.67 5.57
C MET A 84 11.99 2.76 6.77
N PRO A 85 11.69 3.95 7.32
CA PRO A 85 10.68 4.06 8.37
C PRO A 85 9.27 3.80 7.79
N ILE A 86 8.31 3.41 8.64
CA ILE A 86 6.92 3.18 8.20
C ILE A 86 6.31 4.47 7.61
N LEU A 87 6.46 5.58 8.33
CA LEU A 87 6.17 6.94 7.86
C LEU A 87 7.44 7.78 8.02
N ALA A 88 7.64 8.74 7.12
CA ALA A 88 8.83 9.59 7.14
C ALA A 88 8.99 10.28 8.51
N ARG A 89 10.18 10.17 9.09
CA ARG A 89 10.59 10.77 10.36
C ARG A 89 11.88 11.54 10.14
N GLU A 90 11.97 12.76 10.66
CA GLU A 90 13.11 13.70 10.57
C GLU A 90 13.49 14.16 9.16
N LYS A 91 13.38 13.30 8.15
CA LYS A 91 13.94 13.49 6.82
C LYS A 91 13.12 12.80 5.74
N VAL A 92 12.89 13.51 4.65
CA VAL A 92 12.42 13.00 3.37
C VAL A 92 13.62 12.60 2.52
N ARG A 93 13.52 11.45 1.84
CA ARG A 93 14.61 10.89 1.01
C ARG A 93 14.27 10.76 -0.48
N PHE A 94 12.99 10.85 -0.85
CA PHE A 94 12.46 10.79 -2.22
C PHE A 94 11.08 11.45 -2.30
#